data_AF-A0A955DGJ0-F1
#
_entry.id   AF-A0A955DGJ0-F1
#
_cell.length_a   1.000
_cell.length_b   1.000
_cell.length_c   1.000
_cell.angle_alpha   90.00
_cell.angle_beta   90.00
_cell.angle_gamma   90.00
#
_symmetry.space_group_name_H-M   'P 1'
#
loop_
_entity.id
_entity.type
_entity.pdbx_description
1 polymer ?
#
loop_
_entity_poly.entity_id
_entity_poly.type
_entity_poly.pdbx_seq_one_letter_code
_entity_poly.pdbx_strand_id
1 'polypeptide(L)'
;MTTKARSRKAAHAPAPVRTVNDGVVYLGLTMIGLFALFIWGLLVQTQVRAGIVGLVAAAAVLVNFYAWRAYAGDHQANWKEALARIPLRFAGFGTKGGRSLRACHGQPKARTALLVCALVSIVIVVAVAWFVLPITV
;
A
#
# COMPACT_ATOMS: atom_id res chain seq x y z
N MET A 1 -43.43 -8.54 -32.54
CA MET A 1 -42.13 -9.23 -32.69
C MET A 1 -41.03 -8.29 -32.23
N THR A 2 -40.32 -8.65 -31.17
CA THR A 2 -39.33 -7.82 -30.46
C THR A 2 -37.92 -8.19 -30.89
N THR A 3 -37.23 -7.29 -31.58
CA THR A 3 -35.81 -7.48 -31.93
C THR A 3 -34.97 -6.51 -31.12
N LYS A 4 -34.63 -6.90 -29.87
CA LYS A 4 -33.58 -6.22 -29.10
C LYS A 4 -32.24 -6.48 -29.78
N ALA A 5 -31.79 -5.53 -30.60
CA ALA A 5 -30.46 -5.51 -31.18
C ALA A 5 -29.43 -5.43 -30.04
N ARG A 6 -28.84 -6.58 -29.74
CA ARG A 6 -27.78 -6.74 -28.75
C ARG A 6 -26.52 -6.07 -29.29
N SER A 7 -26.27 -4.83 -28.85
CA SER A 7 -25.02 -4.12 -29.06
C SER A 7 -23.86 -4.95 -28.50
N ARG A 8 -23.20 -5.74 -29.37
CA ARG A 8 -21.87 -6.28 -29.11
C ARG A 8 -20.87 -5.14 -29.31
N LYS A 9 -20.77 -4.23 -28.33
CA LYS A 9 -19.51 -3.52 -28.11
C LYS A 9 -18.53 -4.56 -27.58
N ALA A 10 -17.76 -5.17 -28.49
CA ALA A 10 -16.48 -5.76 -28.13
C ALA A 10 -15.59 -4.60 -27.68
N ALA A 11 -15.75 -4.21 -26.41
CA ALA A 11 -14.81 -3.31 -25.76
C ALA A 11 -13.46 -4.02 -25.83
N HIS A 12 -12.52 -3.43 -26.55
CA HIS A 12 -11.10 -3.76 -26.44
C HIS A 12 -10.80 -3.93 -24.95
N ALA A 13 -10.60 -5.16 -24.51
CA ALA A 13 -10.07 -5.41 -23.18
C ALA A 13 -8.70 -4.72 -23.17
N PRO A 14 -8.47 -3.68 -22.35
CA PRO A 14 -7.17 -3.05 -22.30
C PRO A 14 -6.14 -4.13 -21.97
N ALA A 15 -5.05 -4.15 -22.74
CA ALA A 15 -3.97 -5.13 -22.59
C ALA A 15 -3.63 -5.33 -21.11
N PRO A 16 -3.31 -6.56 -20.66
CA PRO A 16 -2.92 -6.79 -19.29
C PRO A 16 -1.67 -5.97 -19.01
N VAL A 17 -1.86 -4.80 -18.37
CA VAL A 17 -0.77 -3.98 -17.86
C VAL A 17 0.02 -4.92 -16.96
N ARG A 18 1.30 -5.17 -17.30
CA ARG A 18 2.19 -6.06 -16.55
C ARG A 18 2.09 -5.67 -15.07
N THR A 19 1.31 -6.43 -14.32
CA THR A 19 1.13 -6.21 -12.89
C THR A 19 2.42 -6.68 -12.27
N VAL A 20 3.26 -5.73 -11.85
CA VAL A 20 4.39 -6.03 -10.98
C VAL A 20 3.84 -6.84 -9.82
N ASN A 21 4.45 -8.00 -9.53
CA ASN A 21 3.99 -8.85 -8.45
C ASN A 21 4.13 -8.05 -7.14
N ASP A 22 3.02 -7.89 -6.41
CA ASP A 22 2.99 -7.10 -5.18
C ASP A 22 4.10 -7.57 -4.23
N GLY A 23 4.29 -8.90 -4.11
CA GLY A 23 5.32 -9.48 -3.25
C GLY A 23 6.75 -9.04 -3.58
N VAL A 24 7.06 -8.80 -4.86
CA VAL A 24 8.39 -8.32 -5.28
C VAL A 24 8.61 -6.87 -4.85
N VAL A 25 7.57 -6.04 -4.90
CA VAL A 25 7.64 -4.64 -4.46
C VAL A 25 7.87 -4.58 -2.95
N TYR A 26 7.08 -5.34 -2.17
CA TYR A 26 7.26 -5.39 -0.72
C TYR A 26 8.62 -5.98 -0.32
N LEU A 27 9.04 -7.07 -0.98
CA LEU A 27 10.36 -7.66 -0.74
C LEU A 27 11.49 -6.65 -1.02
N GLY A 28 11.42 -5.94 -2.17
CA GLY A 28 12.38 -4.90 -2.50
C GLY A 28 12.41 -3.78 -1.47
N LEU A 29 11.24 -3.32 -1.01
CA LEU A 29 11.12 -2.27 0.01
C LEU A 29 11.69 -2.72 1.36
N THR A 30 11.41 -3.97 1.76
CA THR A 30 11.98 -4.58 2.97
C THR A 30 13.50 -4.73 2.87
N MET A 31 14.03 -5.17 1.72
CA MET A 31 15.49 -5.30 1.54
C MET A 31 16.19 -3.94 1.59
N ILE A 32 15.64 -2.92 0.91
CA ILE A 32 16.17 -1.54 0.97
C ILE A 32 16.14 -1.03 2.40
N GLY A 33 15.03 -1.27 3.12
CA GLY A 33 14.90 -0.91 4.51
C GLY A 33 15.96 -1.58 5.40
N LEU A 34 16.07 -2.91 5.32
CA LEU A 34 17.05 -3.66 6.11
C LEU A 34 18.48 -3.22 5.82
N PHE A 35 18.80 -2.91 4.57
CA PHE A 35 20.10 -2.36 4.20
C PHE A 35 20.35 -0.99 4.83
N ALA A 36 19.36 -0.08 4.79
CA ALA A 36 19.46 1.22 5.45
C ALA A 36 19.65 1.08 6.98
N LEU A 37 18.94 0.14 7.60
CA LEU A 37 19.09 -0.22 9.01
C LEU A 37 20.47 -0.77 9.34
N PHE A 38 21.03 -1.61 8.46
CA PHE A 38 22.37 -2.15 8.60
C PHE A 38 23.42 -1.04 8.55
N ILE A 39 23.35 -0.14 7.56
CA ILE A 39 24.25 1.04 7.48
C ILE A 39 24.09 1.93 8.71
N TRP A 40 22.85 2.20 9.13
CA TRP A 40 22.58 2.98 10.34
C TRP A 40 23.18 2.32 11.59
N GLY A 41 23.08 0.99 11.72
CA GLY A 41 23.65 0.25 12.83
C GLY A 41 25.18 0.25 12.86
N LEU A 42 25.84 0.31 11.71
CA LEU A 42 27.29 0.51 11.63
C LEU A 42 27.71 1.91 12.09
N LEU A 43 26.91 2.94 11.78
CA LEU A 43 27.22 4.34 12.07
C LEU A 43 26.78 4.80 13.46
N VAL A 44 25.65 4.31 13.96
CA VAL A 44 24.98 4.78 15.18
C VAL A 44 24.56 3.58 16.02
N GLN A 45 25.57 2.88 16.56
CA GLN A 45 25.41 1.62 17.31
C GLN A 45 24.43 1.72 18.50
N THR A 46 24.26 2.91 19.08
CA THR A 46 23.40 3.13 20.25
C THR A 46 21.92 3.34 19.91
N GLN A 47 21.55 3.59 18.64
CA GLN A 47 20.19 3.97 18.24
C GLN A 47 19.53 3.02 17.22
N VAL A 48 20.07 1.81 17.05
CA VAL A 48 19.51 0.83 16.10
C VAL A 48 18.03 0.54 16.38
N ARG A 49 17.65 0.46 17.66
CA ARG A 49 16.26 0.25 18.10
C ARG A 49 15.34 1.36 17.60
N ALA A 50 15.75 2.63 17.72
CA ALA A 50 15.00 3.77 17.20
C ALA A 50 14.94 3.76 15.66
N GLY A 51 16.01 3.32 15.00
CA GLY A 51 16.04 3.11 13.54
C GLY A 51 15.01 2.08 13.06
N ILE A 52 14.79 0.99 13.80
CA ILE A 52 13.76 -0.02 13.48
C ILE A 52 12.37 0.60 13.51
N VAL A 53 12.05 1.36 14.56
CA VAL A 53 10.76 2.05 14.69
C VAL A 53 10.58 3.06 13.54
N GLY A 54 11.62 3.84 13.24
CA GLY A 54 11.61 4.80 12.14
C GLY A 54 11.36 4.15 10.79
N LEU A 55 11.93 2.96 10.55
CA LEU A 55 11.73 2.22 9.31
C LEU A 55 10.30 1.71 9.15
N VAL A 56 9.71 1.16 10.21
CA VAL A 56 8.31 0.72 10.21
C VAL A 56 7.38 1.91 10.01
N ALA A 57 7.64 3.04 10.67
CA ALA A 57 6.89 4.28 10.50
C ALA A 57 6.99 4.81 9.05
N ALA A 58 8.19 4.84 8.47
CA ALA A 58 8.41 5.27 7.09
C ALA A 58 7.65 4.38 6.09
N ALA A 59 7.70 3.06 6.26
CA ALA A 59 6.95 2.12 5.42
C ALA A 59 5.44 2.33 5.52
N ALA A 60 4.91 2.51 6.75
CA ALA A 60 3.51 2.78 6.99
C ALA A 60 3.03 4.10 6.34
N VAL A 61 3.81 5.17 6.48
CA VAL A 61 3.53 6.45 5.83
C VAL A 61 3.54 6.31 4.31
N LEU A 62 4.54 5.61 3.75
CA LEU A 62 4.67 5.42 2.32
C LEU A 62 3.46 4.67 1.72
N VAL A 63 3.02 3.59 2.37
CA VAL A 63 1.86 2.81 1.93
C VAL A 63 0.59 3.67 1.99
N ASN A 64 0.33 4.34 3.11
CA ASN A 64 -0.86 5.19 3.25
C ASN A 64 -0.87 6.37 2.27
N PHE A 65 0.29 6.98 2.01
CA PHE A 65 0.43 8.09 1.07
C PHE A 65 0.10 7.66 -0.37
N TYR A 66 0.65 6.54 -0.85
CA TYR A 66 0.35 6.06 -2.19
C TYR A 66 -1.09 5.56 -2.33
N ALA A 67 -1.64 4.95 -1.28
CA ALA A 67 -3.04 4.56 -1.24
C ALA A 67 -3.98 5.77 -1.30
N TRP A 68 -3.63 6.86 -0.60
CA TRP A 68 -4.38 8.12 -0.66
C TRP A 68 -4.30 8.80 -2.03
N ARG A 69 -3.11 8.84 -2.65
CA ARG A 69 -2.96 9.34 -4.02
C ARG A 69 -3.75 8.51 -5.04
N ALA A 70 -3.80 7.19 -4.86
CA ALA A 70 -4.63 6.33 -5.72
C ALA A 70 -6.13 6.67 -5.56
N TYR A 71 -6.59 6.92 -4.33
CA TYR A 71 -7.95 7.42 -4.08
C TYR A 71 -8.19 8.81 -4.66
N ALA A 72 -7.19 9.70 -4.65
CA ALA A 72 -7.27 11.02 -5.27
C ALA A 72 -7.34 10.98 -6.81
N GLY A 73 -7.25 9.80 -7.43
CA GLY A 73 -7.38 9.62 -8.88
C GLY A 73 -6.06 9.82 -9.64
N ASP A 74 -4.96 9.94 -8.91
CA ASP A 74 -3.65 10.16 -9.49
C ASP A 74 -3.11 8.89 -10.16
N HIS A 75 -2.60 9.02 -11.38
CA HIS A 75 -2.06 7.89 -12.14
C HIS A 75 -0.64 7.59 -11.65
N GLN A 76 -0.45 6.39 -11.10
CA GLN A 76 0.83 6.00 -10.53
C GLN A 76 1.52 4.91 -11.36
N ALA A 77 2.85 4.85 -11.24
CA ALA A 77 3.62 3.74 -11.79
C ALA A 77 3.19 2.41 -11.15
N ASN A 78 3.29 1.31 -11.90
CA ASN A 78 2.79 -0.02 -11.48
C ASN A 78 3.28 -0.48 -10.09
N TRP A 79 4.51 -0.12 -9.69
CA TRP A 79 5.04 -0.47 -8.37
C TRP A 79 4.42 0.34 -7.23
N LYS A 80 4.02 1.60 -7.49
CA LYS A 80 3.31 2.45 -6.52
C LYS A 80 1.85 2.02 -6.39
N GLU A 81 1.22 1.61 -7.49
CA GLU A 81 -0.11 0.98 -7.46
C GLU A 81 -0.12 -0.32 -6.62
N ALA A 82 0.97 -1.08 -6.63
CA ALA A 82 1.10 -2.27 -5.78
C ALA A 82 1.13 -1.93 -4.27
N LEU A 83 1.67 -0.77 -3.89
CA LEU A 83 1.61 -0.28 -2.52
C LEU A 83 0.19 0.12 -2.13
N ALA A 84 -0.52 0.79 -3.03
CA ALA A 84 -1.93 1.16 -2.83
C ALA A 84 -2.89 -0.05 -2.81
N ARG A 85 -2.51 -1.18 -3.41
CA ARG A 85 -3.37 -2.37 -3.49
C ARG A 85 -3.70 -2.98 -2.15
N ILE A 86 -2.74 -3.17 -1.25
CA ILE A 86 -3.00 -3.83 0.04
C ILE A 86 -4.11 -3.14 0.84
N PRO A 87 -4.03 -1.83 1.14
CA PRO A 87 -5.09 -1.15 1.87
C PRO A 87 -6.43 -1.19 1.13
N LEU A 88 -6.41 -1.06 -0.20
CA LEU A 88 -7.63 -1.03 -1.02
C LEU A 88 -8.25 -2.42 -1.24
N ARG A 89 -7.47 -3.50 -1.08
CA ARG A 89 -7.97 -4.89 -1.12
C ARG A 89 -8.92 -5.19 0.02
N PHE A 90 -8.71 -4.60 1.21
CA PHE A 90 -9.64 -4.72 2.33
C PHE A 90 -11.01 -4.10 2.02
N ALA A 91 -11.08 -3.16 1.06
CA ALA A 91 -12.33 -2.60 0.55
C ALA A 91 -12.85 -3.27 -0.74
N GLY A 92 -12.21 -4.35 -1.20
CA GLY A 92 -12.59 -5.10 -2.40
C GLY A 92 -12.13 -4.48 -3.73
N PHE A 93 -11.18 -3.53 -3.70
CA PHE A 93 -10.56 -2.96 -4.91
C PHE A 93 -9.18 -3.58 -5.15
N GLY A 94 -8.83 -3.88 -6.40
CA GLY A 94 -7.52 -4.43 -6.76
C GLY A 94 -7.31 -5.90 -6.36
N THR A 95 -8.38 -6.67 -6.13
CA THR A 95 -8.37 -8.13 -5.96
C THR A 95 -8.57 -8.86 -7.30
N LYS A 96 -8.12 -10.12 -7.41
CA LYS A 96 -8.43 -10.97 -8.58
C LYS A 96 -9.95 -11.23 -8.59
N GLY A 97 -10.67 -10.57 -9.50
CA GLY A 97 -12.13 -10.63 -9.62
C GLY A 97 -12.90 -9.49 -8.95
N GLY A 98 -12.21 -8.55 -8.28
CA GLY A 98 -12.83 -7.36 -7.68
C GLY A 98 -12.86 -6.14 -8.60
N ARG A 99 -13.22 -4.98 -8.04
CA ARG A 99 -13.23 -3.71 -8.78
C ARG A 99 -11.79 -3.26 -9.07
N SER A 100 -11.56 -2.62 -10.22
CA SER A 100 -10.24 -2.07 -10.54
C SER A 100 -9.82 -0.98 -9.56
N LEU A 101 -8.51 -0.76 -9.37
CA LEU A 101 -8.02 0.33 -8.52
C LEU A 101 -8.51 1.70 -8.99
N ARG A 102 -8.64 1.90 -10.31
CA ARG A 102 -9.18 3.15 -10.86
C ARG A 102 -10.61 3.43 -10.40
N ALA A 103 -11.38 2.40 -10.08
CA ALA A 103 -12.74 2.55 -9.56
C ALA A 103 -12.77 3.01 -8.09
N CYS A 104 -11.64 3.08 -7.37
CA CYS A 104 -11.62 3.53 -5.98
C CYS A 104 -11.77 5.06 -5.84
N HIS A 105 -11.54 5.82 -6.92
CA HIS A 105 -11.57 7.27 -6.90
C HIS A 105 -12.91 7.82 -6.43
N GLY A 106 -12.89 8.67 -5.38
CA GLY A 106 -14.08 9.32 -4.83
C GLY A 106 -15.08 8.39 -4.14
N GLN A 107 -14.81 7.08 -4.01
CA GLN A 107 -15.73 6.16 -3.35
C GLN A 107 -15.65 6.27 -1.82
N PRO A 108 -16.78 6.46 -1.11
CA PRO A 108 -16.77 6.62 0.35
C PRO A 108 -16.23 5.37 1.07
N LYS A 109 -16.50 4.17 0.53
CA LYS A 109 -15.95 2.91 1.06
C LYS A 109 -14.42 2.85 1.00
N ALA A 110 -13.82 3.36 -0.09
CA ALA A 110 -12.37 3.43 -0.23
C ALA A 110 -11.78 4.42 0.79
N ARG A 111 -12.42 5.58 0.97
CA ARG A 111 -12.02 6.57 2.00
C ARG A 111 -12.04 5.97 3.41
N THR A 112 -13.12 5.27 3.79
CA THR A 112 -13.21 4.62 5.11
C THR A 112 -12.11 3.57 5.29
N ALA A 113 -11.84 2.74 4.29
CA ALA A 113 -10.77 1.74 4.38
C ALA A 113 -9.37 2.37 4.48
N LEU A 114 -9.12 3.50 3.81
CA LEU A 114 -7.88 4.24 3.97
C LEU A 114 -7.72 4.81 5.38
N LEU A 115 -8.79 5.34 5.97
CA LEU A 115 -8.78 5.82 7.36
C LEU A 115 -8.53 4.69 8.35
N VAL A 116 -9.19 3.54 8.15
CA VAL A 116 -8.95 2.34 8.98
C VAL A 116 -7.50 1.86 8.81
N CYS A 117 -6.98 1.83 7.59
CA CYS A 117 -5.59 1.46 7.34
C CYS A 117 -4.63 2.43 8.05
N ALA A 118 -4.88 3.74 8.00
CA ALA A 118 -4.07 4.72 8.71
C ALA A 118 -4.11 4.51 10.23
N LEU A 119 -5.27 4.23 10.81
CA LEU A 119 -5.42 3.93 12.23
C LEU A 119 -4.67 2.64 12.63
N VAL A 120 -4.86 1.55 11.87
CA VAL A 120 -4.14 0.29 12.09
C VAL A 120 -2.63 0.49 11.97
N SER A 121 -2.19 1.31 11.02
CA SER A 121 -0.78 1.66 10.84
C SER A 121 -0.21 2.37 12.07
N ILE A 122 -0.94 3.32 12.64
CA ILE A 122 -0.53 4.01 13.88
C ILE A 122 -0.42 3.00 15.03
N VAL A 123 -1.42 2.14 15.21
CA VAL A 123 -1.42 1.12 16.26
C VAL A 123 -0.21 0.18 16.12
N ILE A 124 0.12 -0.25 14.90
CA ILE A 124 1.30 -1.08 14.64
C ILE A 124 2.59 -0.34 14.98
N VAL A 125 2.73 0.93 14.54
CA VAL A 125 3.93 1.72 14.85
C VAL A 125 4.09 1.92 16.35
N VAL A 126 3.02 2.22 17.07
CA VAL A 126 3.04 2.38 18.54
C VAL A 126 3.39 1.06 19.23
N ALA A 127 2.79 -0.06 18.80
CA ALA A 127 3.08 -1.38 19.36
C ALA A 127 4.55 -1.79 19.13
N VAL A 128 5.08 -1.53 17.92
CA VAL A 128 6.49 -1.76 17.60
C VAL A 128 7.38 -0.85 18.43
N ALA A 129 7.04 0.44 18.57
CA ALA A 129 7.78 1.37 19.39
C ALA A 129 7.83 0.90 20.85
N TRP A 130 6.70 0.50 21.43
CA TRP A 130 6.61 -0.01 22.79
C TRP A 130 7.46 -1.26 22.99
N PHE A 131 7.43 -2.19 22.05
CA PHE A 131 8.16 -3.45 22.16
C PHE A 131 9.67 -3.28 21.95
N VAL A 132 10.07 -2.41 21.01
CA VAL A 132 11.46 -2.24 20.58
C VAL A 132 12.20 -1.19 21.42
N LEU A 133 11.50 -0.19 21.94
CA LEU A 133 12.02 0.83 22.85
C LEU A 133 11.47 0.55 24.26
N PRO A 134 11.92 -0.51 24.96
CA PRO A 134 11.54 -0.68 26.34
C PRO A 134 11.96 0.57 27.09
N ILE A 135 11.03 1.10 27.89
CA ILE A 135 11.24 2.25 28.77
C ILE A 135 12.41 1.89 29.67
N THR A 136 13.60 2.39 29.35
CA THR A 136 14.72 2.42 30.28
C THR A 136 14.35 3.46 31.33
N VAL A 137 13.61 3.04 32.35
CA VAL A 137 13.52 3.73 33.64
C VAL A 137 14.81 3.44 34.40
#